data_AF-A0A0M4GQ64-F1
#
_entry.id   AF-A0A0M4GQ64-F1
#
_cell.length_a   1.000
_cell.length_b   1.000
_cell.length_c   1.000
_cell.angle_alpha   90.00
_cell.angle_beta   90.00
_cell.angle_gamma   90.00
#
_symmetry.space_group_name_H-M   'P 1'
#
loop_
_entity.id
_entity.type
_entity.pdbx_description
1 polymer ?
#
loop_
_entity_poly.entity_id
_entity_poly.type
_entity_poly.pdbx_seq_one_letter_code
_entity_poly.pdbx_strand_id
1 'polypeptide(L)'
;MKGLSASIFGLGVCILLAAWFLSGAIEDKTVDIPNELIVNQPGGAGSLQLVVNQGWLYLYDSANGQIWKKPDDEESHWVEVKHYTNQ
;
A
#
# COMPACT_ATOMS: atom_id res chain seq x y z
N MET A 1 -4.02 53.32 2.09
CA MET A 1 -4.91 52.14 2.08
C MET A 1 -4.89 51.32 0.77
N LYS A 2 -4.18 51.73 -0.29
CA LYS A 2 -4.11 50.98 -1.58
C LYS A 2 -3.09 49.82 -1.61
N GLY A 3 -2.16 49.74 -0.64
CA GLY A 3 -1.15 48.67 -0.59
C GLY A 3 -1.62 47.37 0.06
N LEU A 4 -2.61 47.44 0.95
CA LEU A 4 -3.13 46.28 1.68
C LEU A 4 -3.88 45.31 0.75
N SER A 5 -4.69 45.83 -0.18
CA SER A 5 -5.40 44.98 -1.15
C SER A 5 -4.44 44.25 -2.09
N ALA A 6 -3.40 44.94 -2.60
CA ALA A 6 -2.40 44.34 -3.47
C ALA A 6 -1.66 43.16 -2.80
N SER A 7 -1.38 43.26 -1.49
CA SER A 7 -0.76 42.18 -0.72
C SER A 7 -1.67 40.95 -0.58
N ILE A 8 -2.98 41.14 -0.41
CA ILE A 8 -3.96 40.06 -0.30
C ILE A 8 -4.11 39.32 -1.63
N PHE A 9 -4.16 40.06 -2.74
CA PHE A 9 -4.18 39.46 -4.08
C PHE A 9 -2.89 38.69 -4.38
N GLY A 10 -1.73 39.25 -4.03
CA GLY A 10 -0.44 38.56 -4.18
C GLY A 10 -0.37 37.27 -3.37
N LEU A 11 -0.84 37.29 -2.12
CA LEU A 11 -0.85 36.13 -1.23
C LEU A 11 -1.77 35.03 -1.75
N GLY A 12 -2.94 35.39 -2.29
CA GLY A 12 -3.86 34.44 -2.92
C GLY A 12 -3.26 33.71 -4.13
N VAL A 13 -2.55 34.44 -5.00
CA VAL A 13 -1.86 33.84 -6.15
C VAL A 13 -0.74 32.90 -5.71
N CYS A 14 0.03 33.28 -4.68
CA CYS A 14 1.10 32.42 -4.15
C CYS A 14 0.56 31.09 -3.59
N ILE A 15 -0.59 31.10 -2.92
CA ILE A 15 -1.20 29.87 -2.37
C ILE A 15 -1.66 28.93 -3.50
N LEU A 16 -2.25 29.48 -4.57
CA LEU A 16 -2.67 28.67 -5.72
C LEU A 16 -1.48 28.04 -6.46
N LEU A 17 -0.39 28.79 -6.64
CA LEU A 17 0.83 28.25 -7.23
C LEU A 17 1.47 27.17 -6.34
N ALA A 18 1.50 27.38 -5.02
CA ALA A 18 2.04 26.40 -4.08
C ALA A 18 1.25 25.07 -4.12
N ALA A 19 -0.09 25.13 -4.21
CA ALA A 19 -0.92 23.94 -4.35
C ALA A 19 -0.62 23.17 -5.64
N TRP A 20 -0.32 23.87 -6.73
CA TRP A 20 0.07 23.26 -8.01
C TRP A 20 1.43 22.56 -7.94
N PHE A 21 2.43 23.20 -7.33
CA PHE A 21 3.73 22.56 -7.08
C PHE A 21 3.62 21.35 -6.15
N LEU A 22 2.73 21.40 -5.15
CA LEU A 22 2.50 20.27 -4.26
C LEU A 22 1.82 19.10 -4.99
N SER A 23 0.88 19.37 -5.91
CA SER A 23 0.20 18.35 -6.71
C SER A 23 1.18 17.55 -7.58
N GLY A 24 2.12 18.24 -8.26
CA GLY A 24 3.14 17.57 -9.07
C GLY A 24 4.17 16.81 -8.22
N ALA A 25 4.46 17.27 -7.00
CA ALA A 25 5.36 16.58 -6.08
C ALA A 25 4.74 15.32 -5.44
N ILE A 26 3.41 15.23 -5.38
CA ILE A 26 2.68 14.05 -4.88
C ILE A 26 2.57 12.98 -5.98
N GLU A 27 2.42 13.37 -7.25
CA GLU A 27 2.38 12.42 -8.37
C GLU A 27 3.69 11.61 -8.55
N ASP A 28 4.83 12.17 -8.13
CA ASP A 28 6.16 11.57 -8.39
C ASP A 28 6.76 10.82 -7.17
N LYS A 29 5.93 10.56 -6.14
CA LYS A 29 6.32 9.81 -4.93
C LYS A 29 5.43 8.60 -4.69
N THR A 30 4.69 8.14 -5.70
CA THR A 30 4.36 6.72 -5.80
C THR A 30 5.68 6.02 -6.13
N VAL A 31 6.55 5.95 -5.12
CA VAL A 31 7.64 5.00 -5.06
C VAL A 31 7.02 3.70 -5.52
N ASP A 32 7.67 3.10 -6.49
CA ASP A 32 7.43 1.79 -7.07
C ASP A 32 7.54 0.73 -5.95
N ILE A 33 6.66 0.84 -4.95
CA ILE A 33 6.38 -0.18 -3.98
C ILE A 33 5.53 -1.13 -4.82
N PRO A 34 6.05 -2.29 -5.21
CA PRO A 34 5.22 -3.25 -5.90
C PRO A 34 4.05 -3.55 -4.96
N ASN A 35 2.84 -3.09 -5.31
CA ASN A 35 1.61 -3.46 -4.61
C ASN A 35 1.37 -4.98 -4.67
N GLU A 36 2.16 -5.67 -5.47
CA GLU A 36 2.06 -7.07 -5.77
C GLU A 36 3.48 -7.59 -6.07
N LEU A 37 4.05 -8.31 -5.11
CA LEU A 37 5.26 -9.09 -5.32
C LEU A 37 4.85 -10.31 -6.16
N ILE A 38 4.81 -10.15 -7.48
CA ILE A 38 4.49 -11.26 -8.40
C ILE A 38 5.68 -12.21 -8.42
N VAL A 39 5.65 -13.17 -7.49
CA VAL A 39 6.58 -14.30 -7.48
C VAL A 39 6.15 -15.24 -8.60
N ASN A 40 6.87 -15.22 -9.72
CA ASN A 40 6.72 -16.22 -10.77
C ASN A 40 7.18 -17.59 -10.24
N GLN A 41 6.26 -18.36 -9.67
CA GLN A 41 6.50 -19.75 -9.28
C GLN A 41 6.44 -20.65 -10.52
N PRO A 42 7.54 -21.34 -10.89
CA PRO A 42 7.55 -22.22 -12.05
C PRO A 42 6.85 -23.53 -11.67
N GLY A 43 5.54 -23.58 -11.88
CA GLY A 43 4.76 -24.82 -11.83
C GLY A 43 3.47 -24.73 -11.02
N GLY A 44 2.36 -24.52 -11.71
CA GLY A 44 1.03 -24.93 -11.24
C GLY A 44 0.21 -23.85 -10.53
N ALA A 45 -0.87 -23.44 -11.20
CA ALA A 45 -2.08 -22.81 -10.67
C ALA A 45 -1.87 -21.63 -9.71
N GLY A 46 -2.01 -20.40 -10.24
CA GLY A 46 -2.00 -19.14 -9.51
C GLY A 46 -3.17 -18.94 -8.54
N SER A 47 -3.40 -19.86 -7.60
CA SER A 47 -4.37 -19.71 -6.51
C SER A 47 -3.73 -19.18 -5.23
N LEU A 48 -2.40 -19.26 -5.09
CA LEU A 48 -1.67 -18.81 -3.91
C LEU A 48 -1.24 -17.35 -4.01
N GLN A 49 -1.62 -16.55 -3.02
CA GLN A 49 -1.23 -15.15 -2.86
C GLN A 49 -0.48 -14.96 -1.55
N LEU A 50 0.66 -14.27 -1.59
CA LEU A 50 1.47 -13.94 -0.42
C LEU A 50 1.29 -12.47 -0.04
N VAL A 51 0.95 -12.21 1.22
CA VAL A 51 0.77 -10.86 1.77
C VAL A 51 1.73 -10.67 2.94
N VAL A 52 2.48 -9.56 2.93
CA VAL A 52 3.42 -9.19 4.00
C VAL A 52 2.85 -8.03 4.79
N ASN A 53 2.72 -8.17 6.10
CA ASN A 53 2.18 -7.12 6.97
C ASN A 53 2.86 -7.14 8.35
N GLN A 54 3.54 -6.04 8.71
CA GLN A 54 4.10 -5.80 10.04
C GLN A 54 4.92 -6.98 10.61
N GLY A 55 5.83 -7.55 9.81
CA GLY A 55 6.67 -8.68 10.23
C GLY A 55 5.97 -10.03 10.26
N TRP A 56 4.79 -10.14 9.63
CA TRP A 56 4.07 -11.38 9.39
C TRP A 56 3.90 -11.62 7.89
N LEU A 57 4.02 -12.88 7.51
CA LEU A 57 3.74 -13.41 6.19
C LEU A 57 2.42 -14.17 6.24
N TYR A 58 1.53 -13.88 5.31
CA TYR A 58 0.24 -14.53 5.14
C TYR A 58 0.19 -15.18 3.76
N LEU A 59 -0.13 -16.45 3.70
CA LEU A 59 -0.35 -17.18 2.46
C LEU A 59 -1.84 -17.47 2.35
N TYR A 60 -2.45 -17.01 1.27
CA TYR A 60 -3.87 -17.22 0.98
C TYR A 60 -4.02 -18.13 -0.23
N ASP A 61 -4.79 -19.20 -0.08
CA ASP A 61 -5.22 -20.04 -1.19
C ASP A 61 -6.65 -19.67 -1.60
N SER A 62 -6.76 -18.99 -2.73
CA SER A 62 -8.03 -18.56 -3.32
C SER A 62 -8.89 -19.71 -3.85
N ALA A 63 -8.34 -20.92 -4.01
CA ALA A 63 -9.10 -22.07 -4.50
C ALA A 63 -10.00 -22.69 -3.40
N ASN A 64 -9.55 -22.66 -2.15
CA ASN A 64 -10.24 -23.30 -1.02
C ASN A 64 -10.49 -22.33 0.15
N GLY A 65 -10.04 -21.08 0.06
CA GLY A 65 -10.19 -20.07 1.10
C GLY A 65 -9.29 -20.27 2.32
N GLN A 66 -8.30 -21.16 2.24
CA GLN A 66 -7.38 -21.42 3.35
C GLN A 66 -6.37 -20.30 3.49
N ILE A 67 -6.03 -19.99 4.73
CA ILE A 67 -5.05 -18.97 5.07
C ILE A 67 -4.04 -19.60 6.03
N TRP A 68 -2.76 -19.39 5.74
CA TRP A 68 -1.68 -19.68 6.66
C TRP A 68 -0.97 -18.39 7.03
N LYS A 69 -0.43 -18.32 8.24
CA LYS A 69 0.43 -17.22 8.66
C LYS A 69 1.71 -17.72 9.32
N LYS A 70 2.79 -16.97 9.16
CA LYS A 70 4.01 -17.12 9.96
C LYS A 70 4.68 -15.77 10.19
N PRO A 71 5.48 -15.61 11.24
CA PRO A 71 6.41 -14.50 11.36
C PRO A 71 7.35 -14.41 10.14
N ASP A 72 7.82 -13.22 9.81
CA ASP A 72 8.89 -13.00 8.84
C ASP A 72 10.26 -13.32 9.47
N ASP A 73 10.40 -14.59 9.84
CA ASP A 73 11.58 -15.19 10.47
C ASP A 73 11.88 -16.53 9.78
N GLU A 74 13.17 -16.82 9.60
CA GLU A 74 13.65 -18.01 8.88
C GLU A 74 13.33 -19.30 9.66
N GLU A 75 13.34 -19.25 10.99
CA GLU A 75 13.06 -20.41 11.84
C GLU A 75 11.56 -20.66 12.05
N SER A 76 10.70 -19.79 11.53
CA SER A 76 9.26 -19.86 11.79
C SER A 76 8.51 -20.80 10.83
N HIS A 77 7.45 -21.42 11.34
CA HIS A 77 6.60 -22.34 10.60
C HIS A 77 5.24 -21.74 10.27
N TRP A 78 4.68 -22.16 9.12
CA TRP A 78 3.33 -21.81 8.71
C TRP A 78 2.30 -22.45 9.64
N VAL A 79 1.37 -21.63 10.14
CA VAL A 79 0.24 -22.08 10.95
C VAL A 79 -1.06 -21.69 10.24
N GLU A 80 -1.96 -22.66 10.08
CA GLU A 80 -3.29 -22.43 9.50
C GLU A 80 -4.11 -21.49 10.41
N VAL A 81 -4.67 -20.46 9.80
CA VAL A 81 -5.56 -19.50 10.47
C VAL A 81 -6.97 -20.04 10.41
N LYS A 82 -7.49 -20.49 11.56
CA LYS A 82 -8.90 -20.87 11.68
C LYS A 82 -9.78 -19.63 11.59
N HIS A 83 -10.50 -19.48 10.49
CA HIS A 83 -11.61 -18.54 10.42
C HIS A 83 -12.82 -19.14 11.16
N TYR A 84 -13.11 -18.61 12.36
CA TYR A 84 -14.40 -18.84 12.99
C TYR A 84 -15.43 -17.94 12.30
N THR A 85 -16.04 -18.44 11.23
CA THR A 85 -17.35 -17.91 10.81
C THR A 85 -18.32 -18.24 11.94
N ASN A 86 -18.70 -17.24 12.73
CA ASN A 86 -19.90 -17.36 13.55
C ASN A 86 -21.07 -17.51 12.57
N GLN A 87 -21.63 -18.71 12.52
CA GLN A 87 -22.95 -18.95 11.93
C GLN A 87 -24.04 -18.45 12.87
#